data_AF-A0A961K828-F1
#
_entry.id   AF-A0A961K828-F1
#
_cell.length_a   1.000
_cell.length_b   1.000
_cell.length_c   1.000
_cell.angle_alpha   90.00
_cell.angle_beta   90.00
_cell.angle_gamma   90.00
#
_symmetry.space_group_name_H-M   'P 1'
#
loop_
_entity.id
_entity.type
_entity.pdbx_description
1 polymer ?
#
loop_
_entity_poly.entity_id
_entity_poly.type
_entity_poly.pdbx_seq_one_letter_code
_entity_poly.pdbx_strand_id
1 'polypeptide(L)'
;MVEERKDADRKGEDRDEAIAPEADPTLDIVRQMIVAAEAIPAPAQRPRGPATPRPDKVEVAMPRAAAPVTVPVAPTAPAVDPQDGAVADAPDQDRDAAAPAHDWAAAQDDDREMAAEADDWDDMAYEAAPRSYGIVDPNTGERVSEEWVEDADADAARPAAPRERRPSITGRLIGGLVRLVARVLGGAMRVLWRWTRRLLSALRRRVALFLRRPDAPRRLALAIIAFSVFVWTAEVLWLSLLIPLAALITWASVGNEGCVELVISWFERLKARDAAKAERIRARAAAVTRGLNRGLERLPQSWTQGLYLPDFETDGYVPEKLKVDPFEELAARVHSAKRAGEL
;
A
#
# COMPACT_ATOMS: atom_id res chain seq x y z
N MET A 1 85.65 30.62 8.57
CA MET A 1 84.87 29.56 9.23
C MET A 1 83.41 29.85 8.92
N VAL A 2 82.66 28.87 8.40
CA VAL A 2 81.22 28.94 8.03
C VAL A 2 80.93 29.50 6.63
N GLU A 3 81.19 28.71 5.57
CA GLU A 3 80.50 28.82 4.27
C GLU A 3 80.94 27.67 3.33
N GLU A 4 80.65 26.40 3.64
CA GLU A 4 80.97 25.30 2.69
C GLU A 4 80.24 23.97 2.94
N ARG A 5 78.93 23.98 3.26
CA ARG A 5 78.15 22.73 3.43
C ARG A 5 76.67 22.88 3.08
N LYS A 6 76.31 23.20 1.84
CA LYS A 6 74.89 23.19 1.44
C LYS A 6 74.51 22.55 0.10
N ASP A 7 75.47 22.05 -0.68
CA ASP A 7 75.19 21.65 -2.07
C ASP A 7 75.21 20.14 -2.35
N ALA A 8 75.27 19.28 -1.32
CA ALA A 8 75.40 17.83 -1.52
C ALA A 8 74.09 17.02 -1.44
N ASP A 9 72.96 17.62 -1.08
CA ASP A 9 71.76 16.87 -0.64
C ASP A 9 70.56 16.92 -1.61
N ARG A 10 70.80 17.16 -2.90
CA ARG A 10 69.74 17.27 -3.92
C ARG A 10 69.91 16.30 -5.09
N LYS A 11 70.27 15.05 -4.79
CA LYS A 11 70.50 14.01 -5.80
C LYS A 11 69.93 12.64 -5.38
N GLY A 12 68.62 12.60 -5.25
CA GLY A 12 67.75 11.43 -5.15
C GLY A 12 66.36 12.06 -5.13
N GLU A 13 65.42 11.76 -6.02
CA GLU A 13 64.69 10.49 -5.98
C GLU A 13 63.63 10.51 -7.09
N ASP A 14 64.03 10.70 -8.35
CA ASP A 14 63.14 10.51 -9.50
C ASP A 14 63.28 9.06 -9.99
N ARG A 15 62.73 8.12 -9.20
CA ARG A 15 62.40 6.78 -9.68
C ARG A 15 60.90 6.76 -9.93
N ASP A 16 60.53 7.03 -11.18
CA ASP A 16 59.23 6.68 -11.72
C ASP A 16 59.06 5.15 -11.68
N GLU A 17 58.69 4.62 -10.51
CA GLU A 17 58.08 3.31 -10.41
C GLU A 17 56.77 3.38 -11.17
N ALA A 18 56.77 2.82 -12.38
CA ALA A 18 55.56 2.58 -13.16
C ALA A 18 54.65 1.64 -12.36
N ILE A 19 53.78 2.23 -11.54
CA ILE A 19 52.67 1.56 -10.88
C ILE A 19 51.77 1.04 -12.00
N ALA A 20 51.89 -0.26 -12.30
CA ALA A 20 50.95 -0.94 -13.18
C ALA A 20 49.55 -0.67 -12.64
N PRO A 21 48.60 -0.21 -13.47
CA PRO A 21 47.26 0.13 -13.00
C PRO A 21 46.65 -1.13 -12.38
N GLU A 22 46.50 -1.09 -11.06
CA GLU A 22 45.86 -2.13 -10.27
C GLU A 22 44.44 -2.28 -10.84
N ALA A 23 44.20 -3.39 -11.53
CA ALA A 23 42.96 -3.61 -12.25
C ALA A 23 41.80 -3.54 -11.26
N ASP A 24 40.95 -2.52 -11.42
CA ASP A 24 39.83 -2.26 -10.53
C ASP A 24 38.88 -3.47 -10.56
N PRO A 25 38.74 -4.22 -9.45
CA PRO A 25 37.94 -5.43 -9.41
C PRO A 25 36.44 -5.17 -9.65
N THR A 26 35.99 -3.91 -9.56
CA THR A 26 34.60 -3.56 -9.91
C THR A 26 34.31 -3.65 -11.40
N LEU A 27 35.31 -3.42 -12.28
CA LEU A 27 35.14 -3.51 -13.72
C LEU A 27 34.89 -4.96 -14.19
N ASP A 28 35.53 -5.93 -13.54
CA ASP A 28 35.31 -7.36 -13.85
C ASP A 28 33.94 -7.85 -13.38
N ILE A 29 33.43 -7.33 -12.26
CA ILE A 29 32.07 -7.63 -11.77
C ILE A 29 31.03 -7.09 -12.77
N VAL A 30 31.20 -5.87 -13.26
CA VAL A 30 30.29 -5.27 -14.26
C VAL A 30 30.33 -6.06 -15.57
N ARG A 31 31.51 -6.47 -16.03
CA ARG A 31 31.64 -7.33 -17.22
C ARG A 31 30.92 -8.68 -17.06
N GLN A 32 31.04 -9.32 -15.89
CA GLN A 32 30.32 -10.56 -15.60
C GLN A 32 28.80 -10.36 -15.57
N MET A 33 28.31 -9.24 -15.06
CA MET A 33 26.86 -8.94 -15.06
C MET A 33 26.31 -8.74 -16.47
N ILE A 34 27.07 -8.08 -17.36
CA ILE A 34 26.65 -7.88 -18.76
C ILE A 34 26.58 -9.22 -19.49
N VAL A 35 27.61 -10.07 -19.36
CA VAL A 35 27.63 -11.41 -19.97
C VAL A 35 26.49 -12.28 -19.43
N ALA A 36 26.20 -12.20 -18.12
CA ALA A 36 25.09 -12.93 -17.51
C ALA A 36 23.71 -12.43 -17.99
N ALA A 37 23.56 -11.13 -18.26
CA ALA A 37 22.33 -10.56 -18.77
C ALA A 37 22.08 -10.94 -20.24
N GLU A 38 23.12 -11.01 -21.07
CA GLU A 38 23.00 -11.47 -22.47
C GLU A 38 22.68 -12.97 -22.59
N ALA A 39 23.05 -13.77 -21.58
CA ALA A 39 22.76 -15.21 -21.56
C ALA A 39 21.29 -15.54 -21.24
N ILE A 40 20.45 -14.57 -20.88
CA ILE A 40 19.03 -14.80 -20.62
C ILE A 40 18.32 -14.95 -21.98
N PRO A 41 17.81 -16.15 -22.33
CA PRO A 41 17.11 -16.36 -23.59
C PRO A 41 15.88 -15.45 -23.64
N ALA A 42 15.72 -14.74 -24.75
CA ALA A 42 14.57 -13.86 -24.97
C ALA A 42 13.27 -14.64 -24.69
N PRO A 43 12.34 -14.09 -23.90
CA PRO A 43 11.11 -14.78 -23.57
C PRO A 43 10.38 -15.18 -24.86
N ALA A 44 10.05 -16.48 -24.96
CA ALA A 44 9.38 -17.03 -26.13
C ALA A 44 8.17 -16.15 -26.49
N GLN A 45 8.22 -15.52 -27.66
CA GLN A 45 7.13 -14.69 -28.13
C GLN A 45 5.89 -15.57 -28.23
N ARG A 46 4.89 -15.28 -27.38
CA ARG A 46 3.61 -15.99 -27.46
C ARG A 46 3.08 -15.82 -28.88
N PRO A 47 2.72 -16.91 -29.58
CA PRO A 47 2.16 -16.82 -30.92
C PRO A 47 0.95 -15.87 -30.88
N ARG A 48 0.94 -14.87 -31.78
CA ARG A 48 -0.19 -13.97 -31.94
C ARG A 48 -1.43 -14.82 -32.20
N GLY A 49 -2.32 -14.87 -31.22
CA GLY A 49 -3.61 -15.53 -31.37
C GLY A 49 -4.38 -14.93 -32.56
N PRO A 50 -5.27 -15.72 -33.19
CA PRO A 50 -6.06 -15.26 -34.33
C PRO A 50 -6.81 -13.99 -33.97
N ALA A 51 -6.70 -12.98 -34.83
CA ALA A 51 -7.37 -11.70 -34.66
C ALA A 51 -8.87 -11.95 -34.52
N THR A 52 -9.41 -11.67 -33.34
CA THR A 52 -10.85 -11.69 -33.13
C THR A 52 -11.46 -10.56 -33.96
N PRO A 53 -12.42 -10.86 -34.86
CA PRO A 53 -13.06 -9.82 -35.66
C PRO A 53 -13.75 -8.84 -34.72
N ARG A 54 -13.37 -7.57 -34.87
CA ARG A 54 -13.91 -6.44 -34.13
C ARG A 54 -15.42 -6.38 -34.41
N PRO A 55 -16.30 -6.49 -33.41
CA PRO A 55 -17.73 -6.41 -33.66
C PRO A 55 -18.05 -5.04 -34.24
N ASP A 56 -18.69 -5.05 -35.41
CA ASP A 56 -19.12 -3.86 -36.11
C ASP A 56 -19.93 -2.97 -35.17
N LYS A 57 -19.58 -1.70 -35.20
CA LYS A 57 -20.15 -0.64 -34.38
C LYS A 57 -21.62 -0.50 -34.74
N VAL A 58 -22.49 -1.22 -34.04
CA VAL A 58 -23.94 -1.04 -34.12
C VAL A 58 -24.24 0.38 -33.68
N GLU A 59 -24.60 1.24 -34.63
CA GLU A 59 -25.17 2.56 -34.38
C GLU A 59 -26.49 2.37 -33.64
N VAL A 60 -26.42 2.41 -32.31
CA VAL A 60 -27.60 2.50 -31.46
C VAL A 60 -28.18 3.90 -31.66
N ALA A 61 -29.14 4.00 -32.57
CA ALA A 61 -29.99 5.17 -32.74
C ALA A 61 -30.67 5.47 -31.40
N MET A 62 -30.25 6.55 -30.74
CA MET A 62 -30.86 7.01 -29.50
C MET A 62 -32.31 7.40 -29.75
N PRO A 63 -33.28 6.85 -29.00
CA PRO A 63 -34.67 7.27 -29.10
C PRO A 63 -34.81 8.71 -28.59
N ARG A 64 -35.39 9.54 -29.46
CA ARG A 64 -35.72 10.95 -29.26
C ARG A 64 -36.55 11.11 -27.98
N ALA A 65 -36.07 11.95 -27.07
CA ALA A 65 -36.70 12.23 -25.78
C ALA A 65 -38.16 12.65 -25.94
N ALA A 66 -39.06 11.90 -25.30
CA ALA A 66 -40.47 12.26 -25.16
C ALA A 66 -40.62 13.48 -24.23
N ALA A 67 -41.52 14.37 -24.59
CA ALA A 67 -41.82 15.62 -23.89
C ALA A 67 -42.28 15.37 -22.43
N PRO A 68 -42.03 16.34 -21.52
CA PRO A 68 -42.40 16.21 -20.11
C PRO A 68 -43.92 16.17 -19.93
N VAL A 69 -44.42 15.09 -19.35
CA VAL A 69 -45.81 14.95 -18.89
C VAL A 69 -46.00 15.83 -17.66
N THR A 70 -46.81 16.87 -17.78
CA THR A 70 -47.28 17.69 -16.66
C THR A 70 -48.28 16.91 -15.82
N VAL A 71 -47.90 16.56 -14.59
CA VAL A 71 -48.79 15.95 -13.59
C VAL A 71 -49.58 17.06 -12.89
N PRO A 72 -50.93 17.02 -12.86
CA PRO A 72 -51.72 18.00 -12.12
C PRO A 72 -51.62 17.77 -10.60
N VAL A 73 -51.31 18.84 -9.88
CA VAL A 73 -51.27 18.92 -8.42
C VAL A 73 -52.71 18.88 -7.88
N ALA A 74 -53.01 17.91 -7.03
CA ALA A 74 -54.29 17.80 -6.33
C ALA A 74 -54.38 18.83 -5.19
N PRO A 75 -55.57 19.39 -4.91
CA PRO A 75 -55.77 20.37 -3.85
C PRO A 75 -55.73 19.75 -2.44
N THR A 76 -54.96 20.39 -1.56
CA THR A 76 -54.83 20.13 -0.13
C THR A 76 -56.14 20.38 0.62
N ALA A 77 -56.61 19.39 1.37
CA ALA A 77 -57.78 19.50 2.25
C ALA A 77 -57.49 20.37 3.49
N PRO A 78 -58.50 21.09 4.02
CA PRO A 78 -58.34 21.99 5.16
C PRO A 78 -58.23 21.25 6.50
N ALA A 79 -57.49 21.90 7.41
CA ALA A 79 -57.19 21.50 8.77
C ALA A 79 -58.45 21.28 9.62
N VAL A 80 -58.44 20.20 10.41
CA VAL A 80 -59.40 19.93 11.48
C VAL A 80 -58.76 20.33 12.81
N ASP A 81 -59.35 21.35 13.43
CA ASP A 81 -59.16 21.70 14.84
C ASP A 81 -59.83 20.65 15.74
N PRO A 82 -59.15 20.17 16.80
CA PRO A 82 -59.82 19.62 17.96
C PRO A 82 -59.66 20.58 19.14
N GLN A 83 -60.68 21.41 19.35
CA GLN A 83 -60.94 22.10 20.60
C GLN A 83 -61.46 21.12 21.67
N ASP A 84 -60.91 21.29 22.86
CA ASP A 84 -61.58 21.33 24.17
C ASP A 84 -62.53 20.18 24.56
N GLY A 85 -62.06 19.39 25.53
CA GLY A 85 -62.87 18.49 26.33
C GLY A 85 -62.20 18.19 27.67
N ALA A 86 -62.36 19.12 28.60
CA ALA A 86 -62.10 18.90 30.02
C ALA A 86 -62.92 17.72 30.57
N VAL A 87 -62.42 17.04 31.60
CA VAL A 87 -63.12 16.71 32.87
C VAL A 87 -62.21 15.80 33.72
N ALA A 88 -62.29 16.02 35.02
CA ALA A 88 -61.54 15.44 36.12
C ALA A 88 -61.68 13.92 36.27
N ASP A 89 -60.69 13.27 36.89
CA ASP A 89 -60.82 12.66 38.23
C ASP A 89 -59.54 11.90 38.62
N ALA A 90 -58.98 12.28 39.77
CA ALA A 90 -58.19 11.43 40.66
C ALA A 90 -59.21 10.65 41.55
N PRO A 91 -58.92 9.51 42.23
CA PRO A 91 -57.68 9.19 42.95
C PRO A 91 -57.32 7.67 42.96
N ASP A 92 -56.70 7.18 44.06
CA ASP A 92 -56.14 5.84 44.38
C ASP A 92 -54.71 5.59 43.87
N GLN A 93 -53.64 5.70 44.67
CA GLN A 93 -53.37 5.20 46.03
C GLN A 93 -53.59 3.68 46.19
N ASP A 94 -52.54 3.01 46.66
CA ASP A 94 -52.46 1.62 47.12
C ASP A 94 -52.41 0.51 46.07
N ARG A 95 -51.21 0.28 45.52
CA ARG A 95 -50.76 -1.08 45.16
C ARG A 95 -49.32 -1.31 45.60
N ASP A 96 -49.20 -1.65 46.87
CA ASP A 96 -48.15 -2.53 47.38
C ASP A 96 -48.23 -3.89 46.67
N ALA A 97 -47.24 -4.19 45.84
CA ALA A 97 -46.98 -5.54 45.37
C ALA A 97 -45.47 -5.77 45.39
N ALA A 98 -45.05 -6.55 46.39
CA ALA A 98 -43.69 -6.97 46.64
C ALA A 98 -43.03 -7.53 45.37
N ALA A 99 -41.95 -6.87 44.92
CA ALA A 99 -41.07 -7.42 43.92
C ALA A 99 -40.15 -8.48 44.58
N PRO A 100 -40.03 -9.69 44.03
CA PRO A 100 -39.08 -10.68 44.53
C PRO A 100 -37.65 -10.17 44.32
N ALA A 101 -36.85 -10.24 45.39
CA ALA A 101 -35.42 -10.01 45.36
C ALA A 101 -34.78 -11.06 44.44
N HIS A 102 -34.58 -10.71 43.16
CA HIS A 102 -33.81 -11.51 42.23
C HIS A 102 -32.35 -11.47 42.67
N ASP A 103 -31.85 -12.63 43.06
CA ASP A 103 -30.48 -12.90 43.46
C ASP A 103 -29.55 -12.79 42.23
N TRP A 104 -28.89 -11.63 42.09
CA TRP A 104 -27.93 -11.37 41.01
C TRP A 104 -26.52 -11.92 41.30
N ALA A 105 -26.32 -12.62 42.42
CA ALA A 105 -25.00 -13.12 42.81
C ALA A 105 -24.55 -14.35 42.02
N ALA A 106 -25.48 -15.12 41.44
CA ALA A 106 -25.17 -16.36 40.72
C ALA A 106 -24.64 -16.16 39.28
N ALA A 107 -24.75 -14.95 38.70
CA ALA A 107 -24.38 -14.72 37.30
C ALA A 107 -22.91 -14.28 37.08
N GLN A 108 -22.07 -14.26 38.13
CA GLN A 108 -20.64 -13.89 38.02
C GLN A 108 -19.70 -15.08 37.90
N ASP A 109 -20.15 -16.32 38.14
CA ASP A 109 -19.28 -17.49 38.07
C ASP A 109 -19.13 -18.05 36.64
N ASP A 110 -20.14 -17.90 35.76
CA ASP A 110 -20.06 -18.39 34.37
C ASP A 110 -19.03 -17.63 33.51
N ASP A 111 -18.76 -16.35 33.81
CA ASP A 111 -17.80 -15.54 33.05
C ASP A 111 -16.33 -15.94 33.34
N ARG A 112 -16.07 -16.73 34.40
CA ARG A 112 -14.71 -17.18 34.76
C ARG A 112 -14.29 -18.44 34.02
N GLU A 113 -15.23 -19.30 33.64
CA GLU A 113 -14.93 -20.53 32.89
C GLU A 113 -14.54 -20.25 31.43
N MET A 114 -15.20 -19.30 30.76
CA MET A 114 -14.85 -18.94 29.37
C MET A 114 -13.46 -18.30 29.21
N ALA A 115 -12.89 -17.73 30.28
CA ALA A 115 -11.56 -17.14 30.21
C ALA A 115 -10.44 -18.20 30.26
N ALA A 116 -10.73 -19.41 30.74
CA ALA A 116 -9.74 -20.49 30.83
C ALA A 116 -9.59 -21.28 29.52
N GLU A 117 -10.61 -21.33 28.65
CA GLU A 117 -10.54 -22.03 27.35
C GLU A 117 -9.85 -21.23 26.25
N ALA A 118 -9.58 -19.93 26.46
CA ALA A 118 -8.94 -19.09 25.45
C ALA A 118 -7.42 -19.30 25.34
N ASP A 119 -6.79 -19.96 26.31
CA ASP A 119 -5.34 -20.19 26.35
C ASP A 119 -4.88 -21.48 25.63
N ASP A 120 -5.80 -22.34 25.15
CA ASP A 120 -5.44 -23.62 24.49
C ASP A 120 -5.26 -23.51 22.96
N TRP A 121 -5.49 -22.32 22.39
CA TRP A 121 -5.35 -22.10 20.93
C TRP A 121 -3.91 -21.79 20.48
N ASP A 122 -2.99 -21.47 21.40
CA ASP A 122 -1.61 -21.13 21.06
C ASP A 122 -0.72 -22.36 20.76
N ASP A 123 -1.11 -23.56 21.21
CA ASP A 123 -0.34 -24.80 20.96
C ASP A 123 -0.63 -25.45 19.59
N MET A 124 -1.70 -25.07 18.90
CA MET A 124 -2.04 -25.61 17.56
C MET A 124 -1.28 -24.94 16.40
N ALA A 125 -0.44 -23.93 16.67
CA ALA A 125 0.21 -23.13 15.63
C ALA A 125 1.59 -23.66 15.16
N TYR A 126 2.14 -24.73 15.74
CA TYR A 126 3.56 -25.11 15.53
C TYR A 126 3.86 -26.41 14.75
N GLU A 127 2.87 -27.14 14.25
CA GLU A 127 3.13 -28.38 13.45
C GLU A 127 2.98 -28.22 11.93
N ALA A 128 3.03 -27.00 11.41
CA ALA A 128 3.19 -26.77 9.97
C ALA A 128 4.66 -27.00 9.56
N ALA A 129 5.11 -28.26 9.59
CA ALA A 129 6.34 -28.66 8.93
C ALA A 129 6.28 -28.21 7.46
N PRO A 130 7.33 -27.56 6.93
CA PRO A 130 7.34 -27.09 5.56
C PRO A 130 7.25 -28.30 4.64
N ARG A 131 6.07 -28.56 4.07
CA ARG A 131 5.93 -29.47 2.94
C ARG A 131 6.82 -28.92 1.84
N SER A 132 7.84 -29.68 1.45
CA SER A 132 8.67 -29.37 0.30
C SER A 132 7.76 -29.33 -0.93
N TYR A 133 7.45 -28.12 -1.39
CA TYR A 133 6.86 -27.95 -2.70
C TYR A 133 7.94 -28.37 -3.71
N GLY A 134 7.78 -29.58 -4.26
CA GLY A 134 8.64 -30.09 -5.33
C GLY A 134 8.76 -29.03 -6.43
N ILE A 135 9.98 -28.65 -6.76
CA ILE A 135 10.28 -27.67 -7.79
C ILE A 135 9.83 -28.28 -9.12
N VAL A 136 8.78 -27.72 -9.71
CA VAL A 136 8.34 -28.05 -11.06
C VAL A 136 9.16 -27.22 -12.02
N ASP A 137 9.90 -27.86 -12.93
CA ASP A 137 10.63 -27.15 -13.97
C ASP A 137 9.62 -26.42 -14.88
N PRO A 138 9.68 -25.07 -14.98
CA PRO A 138 8.71 -24.29 -15.73
C PRO A 138 8.75 -24.50 -17.24
N ASN A 139 9.80 -25.11 -17.79
CA ASN A 139 9.94 -25.33 -19.23
C ASN A 139 9.38 -26.68 -19.71
N THR A 140 9.43 -27.70 -18.86
CA THR A 140 9.00 -29.06 -19.22
C THR A 140 7.69 -29.47 -18.54
N GLY A 141 7.31 -28.83 -17.43
CA GLY A 141 6.09 -29.17 -16.68
C GLY A 141 6.12 -30.54 -16.01
N GLU A 142 7.25 -31.25 -16.11
CA GLU A 142 7.48 -32.53 -15.44
C GLU A 142 7.87 -32.29 -13.98
N ARG A 143 7.23 -33.04 -13.07
CA ARG A 143 7.72 -33.13 -11.69
C ARG A 143 8.98 -33.96 -11.74
N VAL A 144 10.11 -33.37 -11.37
CA VAL A 144 11.36 -34.11 -11.15
C VAL A 144 11.09 -35.07 -9.98
N SER A 145 10.70 -36.30 -10.30
CA SER A 145 10.64 -37.38 -9.34
C SER A 145 12.07 -37.62 -8.84
N GLU A 146 12.24 -37.70 -7.52
CA GLU A 146 13.47 -38.14 -6.85
C GLU A 146 13.72 -39.62 -7.15
N GLU A 147 13.86 -39.96 -8.43
CA GLU A 147 14.31 -41.26 -8.88
C GLU A 147 15.84 -41.27 -8.73
N TRP A 148 16.27 -41.76 -7.58
CA TRP A 148 17.55 -42.40 -7.29
C TRP A 148 18.63 -42.19 -8.36
N VAL A 149 19.41 -41.12 -8.20
CA VAL A 149 20.75 -41.04 -8.79
C VAL A 149 21.66 -41.93 -7.93
N GLU A 150 21.59 -43.22 -8.20
CA GLU A 150 22.46 -44.24 -7.67
C GLU A 150 23.72 -44.31 -8.57
N ASP A 151 24.87 -44.02 -7.96
CA ASP A 151 26.22 -44.36 -8.41
C ASP A 151 26.69 -43.91 -9.80
N ALA A 152 27.12 -42.65 -9.91
CA ALA A 152 28.13 -42.24 -10.90
C ALA A 152 29.11 -41.23 -10.30
N ASP A 153 30.33 -41.73 -10.05
CA ASP A 153 31.60 -41.00 -9.89
C ASP A 153 31.73 -40.02 -8.70
N ALA A 154 32.05 -40.62 -7.55
CA ALA A 154 32.29 -39.99 -6.25
C ALA A 154 33.59 -39.15 -6.11
N ASP A 155 34.24 -38.68 -7.19
CA ASP A 155 35.52 -37.95 -7.08
C ASP A 155 35.63 -36.63 -7.87
N ALA A 156 34.58 -36.18 -8.56
CA ALA A 156 34.61 -34.91 -9.27
C ALA A 156 33.51 -33.95 -8.78
N ALA A 157 33.93 -32.81 -8.24
CA ALA A 157 33.10 -31.71 -7.74
C ALA A 157 32.41 -31.98 -6.40
N ARG A 158 33.18 -31.79 -5.31
CA ARG A 158 32.61 -31.39 -4.01
C ARG A 158 31.60 -30.26 -4.28
N PRO A 159 30.29 -30.46 -4.01
CA PRO A 159 29.32 -29.41 -4.21
C PRO A 159 29.77 -28.22 -3.38
N ALA A 160 30.05 -27.10 -4.06
CA ALA A 160 30.43 -25.87 -3.40
C ALA A 160 29.40 -25.60 -2.32
N ALA A 161 29.85 -25.64 -1.05
CA ALA A 161 28.99 -25.55 0.12
C ALA A 161 27.95 -24.45 -0.12
N PRO A 162 26.65 -24.74 0.08
CA PRO A 162 25.58 -23.78 -0.20
C PRO A 162 25.97 -22.47 0.46
N ARG A 163 26.26 -21.46 -0.36
CA ARG A 163 26.65 -20.13 0.14
C ARG A 163 25.47 -19.65 0.98
N GLU A 164 25.62 -19.73 2.30
CA GLU A 164 24.66 -19.20 3.25
C GLU A 164 24.35 -17.78 2.81
N ARG A 165 23.13 -17.57 2.31
CA ARG A 165 22.67 -16.24 1.93
C ARG A 165 22.71 -15.40 3.19
N ARG A 166 23.79 -14.62 3.35
CA ARG A 166 23.93 -13.68 4.46
C ARG A 166 22.65 -12.85 4.49
N PRO A 167 21.89 -12.89 5.60
CA PRO A 167 20.66 -12.13 5.69
C PRO A 167 20.99 -10.67 5.46
N SER A 168 20.37 -10.09 4.43
CA SER A 168 20.58 -8.70 4.06
C SER A 168 20.34 -7.82 5.28
N ILE A 169 21.22 -6.85 5.49
CA ILE A 169 21.17 -5.92 6.63
C ILE A 169 19.82 -5.21 6.71
N THR A 170 19.17 -5.00 5.56
CA THR A 170 17.81 -4.48 5.41
C THR A 170 16.74 -5.32 6.12
N GLY A 171 16.84 -6.66 6.13
CA GLY A 171 15.85 -7.52 6.79
C GLY A 171 15.83 -7.36 8.32
N ARG A 172 16.98 -7.06 8.94
CA ARG A 172 17.07 -6.85 10.40
C ARG A 172 16.43 -5.55 10.85
N LEU A 173 16.58 -4.47 10.08
CA LEU A 173 15.99 -3.17 10.40
C LEU A 173 14.47 -3.19 10.25
N ILE A 174 13.96 -3.81 9.18
CA ILE A 174 12.51 -3.94 8.94
C ILE A 174 11.86 -4.78 10.04
N GLY A 175 12.48 -5.90 10.44
CA GLY A 175 11.95 -6.74 11.52
C GLY A 175 11.87 -6.03 12.87
N GLY A 176 12.84 -5.14 13.17
CA GLY A 176 12.82 -4.30 14.37
C GLY A 176 11.65 -3.32 14.37
N LEU A 177 11.44 -2.63 13.24
CA LEU A 177 10.37 -1.65 13.07
C LEU A 177 8.98 -2.31 13.20
N VAL A 178 8.77 -3.46 12.54
CA VAL A 178 7.50 -4.19 12.58
C VAL A 178 7.14 -4.61 14.00
N ARG A 179 8.12 -5.13 14.78
CA ARG A 179 7.88 -5.48 16.20
C ARG A 179 7.56 -4.27 17.07
N LEU A 180 8.20 -3.13 16.81
CA LEU A 180 7.94 -1.91 17.54
C LEU A 180 6.53 -1.39 17.24
N VAL A 181 6.14 -1.35 15.96
CA VAL A 181 4.79 -1.00 15.53
C VAL A 181 3.76 -1.96 16.13
N ALA A 182 3.97 -3.26 16.06
CA ALA A 182 3.06 -4.26 16.65
C ALA A 182 2.89 -4.09 18.17
N ARG A 183 3.95 -3.76 18.90
CA ARG A 183 3.86 -3.46 20.35
C ARG A 183 3.07 -2.19 20.63
N VAL A 184 3.33 -1.13 19.88
CA VAL A 184 2.63 0.15 20.05
C VAL A 184 1.15 -0.01 19.69
N LEU A 185 0.84 -0.65 18.55
CA LEU A 185 -0.52 -0.92 18.13
C LEU A 185 -1.26 -1.83 19.13
N GLY A 186 -0.63 -2.93 19.56
CA GLY A 186 -1.23 -3.85 20.52
C GLY A 186 -1.43 -3.24 21.91
N GLY A 187 -0.56 -2.30 22.32
CA GLY A 187 -0.76 -1.50 23.52
C GLY A 187 -1.95 -0.55 23.39
N ALA A 188 -1.98 0.23 22.31
CA ALA A 188 -3.06 1.17 22.02
C ALA A 188 -4.41 0.46 21.90
N MET A 189 -4.46 -0.70 21.24
CA MET A 189 -5.68 -1.47 21.04
C MET A 189 -6.23 -2.05 22.36
N ARG A 190 -5.36 -2.50 23.27
CA ARG A 190 -5.77 -2.95 24.63
C ARG A 190 -6.29 -1.80 25.50
N VAL A 191 -5.74 -0.59 25.36
CA VAL A 191 -6.24 0.60 26.07
C VAL A 191 -7.59 1.01 25.50
N LEU A 192 -7.70 1.04 24.17
CA LEU A 192 -8.94 1.34 23.47
C LEU A 192 -10.05 0.36 23.85
N TRP A 193 -9.75 -0.95 23.91
CA TRP A 193 -10.70 -1.98 24.32
C TRP A 193 -11.19 -1.83 25.77
N ARG A 194 -10.29 -1.46 26.70
CA ARG A 194 -10.66 -1.19 28.09
C ARG A 194 -11.55 0.06 28.20
N TRP A 195 -11.27 1.07 27.39
CA TRP A 195 -12.09 2.28 27.30
C TRP A 195 -13.47 2.01 26.73
N THR A 196 -13.56 1.27 25.61
CA THR A 196 -14.85 0.93 24.99
C THR A 196 -15.71 0.07 25.89
N ARG A 197 -15.15 -0.94 26.59
CA ARG A 197 -15.91 -1.75 27.58
C ARG A 197 -16.47 -0.90 28.72
N ARG A 198 -15.68 0.04 29.26
CA ARG A 198 -16.16 0.97 30.32
C ARG A 198 -17.24 1.91 29.81
N LEU A 199 -17.10 2.39 28.58
CA LEU A 199 -18.07 3.29 27.97
C LEU A 199 -19.39 2.56 27.69
N LEU A 200 -19.30 1.32 27.21
CA LEU A 200 -20.46 0.46 26.93
C LEU A 200 -21.22 0.09 28.21
N SER A 201 -20.52 -0.23 29.31
CA SER A 201 -21.17 -0.53 30.58
C SER A 201 -21.82 0.70 31.22
N ALA A 202 -21.18 1.87 31.14
CA ALA A 202 -21.78 3.14 31.55
C ALA A 202 -23.00 3.51 30.69
N LEU A 203 -22.93 3.28 29.37
CA LEU A 203 -24.02 3.52 28.45
C LEU A 203 -25.20 2.58 28.73
N ARG A 204 -24.96 1.28 28.94
CA ARG A 204 -26.01 0.31 29.32
C ARG A 204 -26.77 0.74 30.57
N ARG A 205 -26.07 1.21 31.61
CA ARG A 205 -26.72 1.71 32.84
C ARG A 205 -27.60 2.94 32.56
N ARG A 206 -27.11 3.89 31.74
CA ARG A 206 -27.88 5.08 31.37
C ARG A 206 -29.08 4.75 30.48
N VAL A 207 -28.91 3.84 29.52
CA VAL A 207 -29.99 3.37 28.63
C VAL A 207 -31.07 2.66 29.44
N ALA A 208 -30.71 1.81 30.41
CA ALA A 208 -31.68 1.14 31.29
C ALA A 208 -32.50 2.13 32.13
N LEU A 209 -31.85 3.17 32.67
CA LEU A 209 -32.55 4.25 33.40
C LEU A 209 -33.40 5.12 32.47
N PHE A 210 -32.99 5.30 31.23
CA PHE A 210 -33.70 6.11 30.24
C PHE A 210 -34.94 5.41 29.69
N LEU A 211 -34.86 4.11 29.42
CA LEU A 211 -35.97 3.27 28.97
C LEU A 211 -37.13 3.20 29.98
N ARG A 212 -36.87 3.50 31.25
CA ARG A 212 -37.92 3.59 32.28
C ARG A 212 -38.75 4.89 32.23
N ARG A 213 -38.40 5.88 31.39
CA ARG A 213 -39.17 7.13 31.26
C ARG A 213 -40.22 7.03 30.13
N PRO A 214 -41.47 7.43 30.35
CA PRO A 214 -42.54 7.36 29.34
C PRO A 214 -42.29 8.25 28.10
N ASP A 215 -41.50 9.32 28.22
CA ASP A 215 -41.10 10.18 27.09
C ASP A 215 -39.86 9.69 26.31
N ALA A 216 -39.37 8.48 26.62
CA ALA A 216 -38.14 7.92 26.06
C ALA A 216 -38.08 7.82 24.52
N PRO A 217 -39.14 7.44 23.77
CA PRO A 217 -38.97 7.06 22.37
C PRO A 217 -38.53 8.24 21.47
N ARG A 218 -39.04 9.45 21.71
CA ARG A 218 -38.68 10.64 20.91
C ARG A 218 -37.23 11.07 21.13
N ARG A 219 -36.80 11.10 22.40
CA ARG A 219 -35.43 11.48 22.74
C ARG A 219 -34.42 10.40 22.36
N LEU A 220 -34.82 9.13 22.42
CA LEU A 220 -34.02 7.99 21.98
C LEU A 220 -33.82 8.01 20.47
N ALA A 221 -34.85 8.32 19.68
CA ALA A 221 -34.72 8.48 18.23
C ALA A 221 -33.71 9.59 17.87
N LEU A 222 -33.80 10.76 18.50
CA LEU A 222 -32.82 11.85 18.28
C LEU A 222 -31.41 11.46 18.71
N ALA A 223 -31.26 10.77 19.84
CA ALA A 223 -29.96 10.29 20.31
C ALA A 223 -29.33 9.29 19.34
N ILE A 224 -30.12 8.37 18.77
CA ILE A 224 -29.64 7.42 17.75
C ILE A 224 -29.20 8.14 16.48
N ILE A 225 -30.00 9.11 16.00
CA ILE A 225 -29.65 9.88 14.81
C ILE A 225 -28.35 10.66 15.04
N ALA A 226 -28.23 11.37 16.16
CA ALA A 226 -27.03 12.13 16.51
C ALA A 226 -25.80 11.20 16.65
N PHE A 227 -25.97 10.04 17.28
CA PHE A 227 -24.91 9.05 17.41
C PHE A 227 -24.50 8.46 16.06
N SER A 228 -25.45 8.14 15.19
CA SER A 228 -25.18 7.62 13.85
C SER A 228 -24.40 8.62 13.00
N VAL A 229 -24.77 9.91 13.05
CA VAL A 229 -24.01 10.98 12.38
C VAL A 229 -22.59 11.07 12.96
N PHE A 230 -22.45 11.04 14.29
CA PHE A 230 -21.13 11.14 14.93
C PHE A 230 -20.22 9.95 14.59
N VAL A 231 -20.74 8.72 14.68
CA VAL A 231 -20.00 7.50 14.33
C VAL A 231 -19.57 7.52 12.88
N TRP A 232 -20.44 7.92 11.95
CA TRP A 232 -20.08 8.04 10.54
C TRP A 232 -18.95 9.08 10.35
N THR A 233 -19.05 10.26 10.97
CA THR A 233 -17.97 11.26 10.86
C THR A 233 -16.65 10.78 11.46
N ALA A 234 -16.70 10.05 12.58
CA ALA A 234 -15.52 9.47 13.21
C ALA A 234 -14.90 8.35 12.36
N GLU A 235 -15.72 7.52 11.71
CA GLU A 235 -15.26 6.47 10.80
C GLU A 235 -14.56 7.07 9.57
N VAL A 236 -15.15 8.10 8.95
CA VAL A 236 -14.54 8.81 7.82
C VAL A 236 -13.23 9.47 8.25
N LEU A 237 -13.20 10.11 9.42
CA LEU A 237 -11.99 10.71 9.97
C LEU A 237 -10.90 9.66 10.20
N TRP A 238 -11.26 8.53 10.79
CA TRP A 238 -10.33 7.42 11.05
C TRP A 238 -9.80 6.79 9.76
N LEU A 239 -10.66 6.53 8.77
CA LEU A 239 -10.24 6.05 7.45
C LEU A 239 -9.30 7.06 6.78
N SER A 240 -9.63 8.35 6.85
CA SER A 240 -8.81 9.43 6.29
C SER A 240 -7.42 9.50 6.90
N LEU A 241 -7.26 9.08 8.16
CA LEU A 241 -5.98 9.00 8.84
C LEU A 241 -5.24 7.69 8.55
N LEU A 242 -5.97 6.58 8.46
CA LEU A 242 -5.38 5.27 8.17
C LEU A 242 -4.83 5.15 6.75
N ILE A 243 -5.51 5.72 5.74
CA ILE A 243 -5.06 5.67 4.34
C ILE A 243 -3.64 6.24 4.15
N PRO A 244 -3.32 7.48 4.56
CA PRO A 244 -1.98 8.04 4.41
C PRO A 244 -0.96 7.31 5.30
N LEU A 245 -1.35 6.83 6.49
CA LEU A 245 -0.47 6.03 7.33
C LEU A 245 -0.11 4.70 6.66
N ALA A 246 -1.09 3.99 6.09
CA ALA A 246 -0.88 2.77 5.34
C ALA A 246 0.01 3.04 4.12
N ALA A 247 -0.26 4.11 3.37
CA ALA A 247 0.58 4.52 2.23
C ALA A 247 2.03 4.81 2.67
N LEU A 248 2.23 5.48 3.80
CA LEU A 248 3.55 5.76 4.36
C LEU A 248 4.28 4.48 4.76
N ILE A 249 3.58 3.53 5.41
CA ILE A 249 4.15 2.23 5.79
C ILE A 249 4.52 1.42 4.54
N THR A 250 3.66 1.39 3.52
CA THR A 250 3.94 0.71 2.26
C THR A 250 5.15 1.35 1.57
N TRP A 251 5.19 2.68 1.50
CA TRP A 251 6.33 3.42 0.94
C TRP A 251 7.63 3.14 1.67
N ALA A 252 7.61 3.13 3.01
CA ALA A 252 8.78 2.82 3.83
C ALA A 252 9.23 1.35 3.73
N SER A 253 8.30 0.42 3.48
CA SER A 253 8.60 -1.02 3.41
C SER A 253 9.18 -1.42 2.06
N VAL A 254 8.67 -0.82 0.97
CA VAL A 254 9.00 -1.21 -0.40
C VAL A 254 10.11 -0.32 -0.98
N GLY A 255 10.24 0.90 -0.48
CA GLY A 255 11.09 1.92 -1.11
C GLY A 255 10.41 2.59 -2.30
N ASN A 256 11.02 3.67 -2.80
CA ASN A 256 10.44 4.46 -3.89
C ASN A 256 10.34 3.66 -5.20
N GLU A 257 11.40 2.92 -5.57
CA GLU A 257 11.42 2.13 -6.81
C GLU A 257 10.31 1.06 -6.83
N GLY A 258 10.17 0.30 -5.75
CA GLY A 258 9.15 -0.76 -5.72
C GLY A 258 7.72 -0.22 -5.65
N CYS A 259 7.50 0.98 -5.09
CA CYS A 259 6.19 1.64 -5.19
C CYS A 259 5.85 1.99 -6.65
N VAL A 260 6.83 2.50 -7.41
CA VAL A 260 6.65 2.80 -8.83
C VAL A 260 6.34 1.53 -9.62
N GLU A 261 7.10 0.46 -9.39
CA GLU A 261 6.87 -0.84 -10.04
C GLU A 261 5.51 -1.46 -9.69
N LEU A 262 5.07 -1.33 -8.42
CA LEU A 262 3.75 -1.78 -7.98
C LEU A 262 2.63 -1.02 -8.70
N VAL A 263 2.78 0.30 -8.85
CA VAL A 263 1.79 1.14 -9.55
C VAL A 263 1.78 0.83 -11.04
N ILE A 264 2.95 0.66 -11.68
CA ILE A 264 3.06 0.29 -13.10
C ILE A 264 2.42 -1.08 -13.34
N SER A 265 2.78 -2.09 -12.57
CA SER A 265 2.22 -3.45 -12.72
C SER A 265 0.71 -3.49 -12.47
N TRP A 266 0.20 -2.72 -11.51
CA TRP A 266 -1.23 -2.58 -11.27
C TRP A 266 -1.93 -1.88 -12.44
N PHE A 267 -1.33 -0.82 -12.98
CA PHE A 267 -1.87 -0.09 -14.13
C PHE A 267 -1.87 -0.96 -15.39
N GLU A 268 -0.82 -1.73 -15.65
CA GLU A 268 -0.76 -2.68 -16.78
C GLU A 268 -1.84 -3.75 -16.66
N ARG A 269 -2.05 -4.30 -15.46
CA ARG A 269 -3.16 -5.26 -15.20
C ARG A 269 -4.53 -4.62 -15.44
N LEU A 270 -4.70 -3.36 -15.04
CA LEU A 270 -5.95 -2.63 -15.28
C LEU A 270 -6.16 -2.35 -16.77
N LYS A 271 -5.11 -1.92 -17.48
CA LYS A 271 -5.12 -1.65 -18.93
C LYS A 271 -5.43 -2.91 -19.73
N ALA A 272 -4.90 -4.06 -19.32
CA ALA A 272 -5.20 -5.35 -19.93
C ALA A 272 -6.68 -5.76 -19.76
N ARG A 273 -7.32 -5.38 -18.65
CA ARG A 273 -8.73 -5.69 -18.37
C ARG A 273 -9.70 -4.68 -19.00
N ASP A 274 -9.39 -3.39 -18.98
CA ASP A 274 -10.25 -2.32 -19.45
C ASP A 274 -9.43 -1.08 -19.85
N ALA A 275 -9.06 -1.02 -21.14
CA ALA A 275 -8.27 0.08 -21.69
C ALA A 275 -8.98 1.45 -21.57
N ALA A 276 -10.32 1.49 -21.65
CA ALA A 276 -11.08 2.74 -21.54
C ALA A 276 -11.09 3.30 -20.11
N LYS A 277 -11.07 2.44 -19.08
CA LYS A 277 -10.85 2.88 -17.69
C LYS A 277 -9.42 3.36 -17.48
N ALA A 278 -8.42 2.69 -18.04
CA ALA A 278 -7.03 3.10 -17.92
C ALA A 278 -6.79 4.51 -18.46
N GLU A 279 -7.34 4.85 -19.64
CA GLU A 279 -7.26 6.21 -20.20
C GLU A 279 -7.95 7.26 -19.32
N ARG A 280 -9.11 6.93 -18.72
CA ARG A 280 -9.79 7.84 -17.78
C ARG A 280 -8.98 8.08 -16.51
N ILE A 281 -8.33 7.05 -15.97
CA ILE A 281 -7.46 7.18 -14.80
C ILE A 281 -6.24 8.01 -15.16
N ARG A 282 -5.62 7.78 -16.32
CA ARG A 282 -4.50 8.60 -16.80
C ARG A 282 -4.90 10.07 -16.94
N ALA A 283 -6.03 10.36 -17.57
CA ALA A 283 -6.54 11.73 -17.72
C ALA A 283 -6.83 12.41 -16.37
N ARG A 284 -7.37 11.66 -15.39
CA ARG A 284 -7.57 12.14 -14.02
C ARG A 284 -6.26 12.39 -13.30
N ALA A 285 -5.28 11.49 -13.41
CA ALA A 285 -3.96 11.66 -12.84
C ALA A 285 -3.30 12.93 -13.39
N ALA A 286 -3.33 13.14 -14.71
CA ALA A 286 -2.81 14.36 -15.33
C ALA A 286 -3.53 15.63 -14.81
N ALA A 287 -4.85 15.59 -14.60
CA ALA A 287 -5.59 16.71 -14.02
C ALA A 287 -5.19 16.98 -12.55
N VAL A 288 -4.97 15.92 -11.77
CA VAL A 288 -4.52 16.01 -10.37
C VAL A 288 -3.11 16.59 -10.30
N THR A 289 -2.18 16.11 -11.13
CA THR A 289 -0.81 16.63 -11.20
C THR A 289 -0.79 18.10 -11.60
N ARG A 290 -1.61 18.53 -12.58
CA ARG A 290 -1.78 19.95 -12.91
C ARG A 290 -2.33 20.78 -11.76
N GLY A 291 -3.28 20.22 -11.00
CA GLY A 291 -3.82 20.86 -9.79
C GLY A 291 -2.76 21.03 -8.69
N LEU A 292 -1.95 19.98 -8.46
CA LEU A 292 -0.82 20.02 -7.55
C LEU A 292 0.23 21.03 -8.00
N ASN A 293 0.60 21.05 -9.28
CA ASN A 293 1.59 21.99 -9.82
C ASN A 293 1.16 23.44 -9.58
N ARG A 294 -0.11 23.79 -9.85
CA ARG A 294 -0.67 25.11 -9.53
C ARG A 294 -0.65 25.43 -8.04
N GLY A 295 -0.80 24.43 -7.18
CA GLY A 295 -0.67 24.58 -5.74
C GLY A 295 0.77 24.85 -5.31
N LEU A 296 1.72 24.12 -5.90
CA LEU A 296 3.16 24.24 -5.67
C LEU A 296 3.72 25.58 -6.17
N GLU A 297 3.20 26.10 -7.28
CA GLU A 297 3.54 27.45 -7.78
C GLU A 297 3.18 28.56 -6.79
N ARG A 298 2.24 28.32 -5.85
CA ARG A 298 1.89 29.26 -4.79
C ARG A 298 2.76 29.11 -3.54
N LEU A 299 3.49 28.02 -3.41
CA LEU A 299 4.40 27.82 -2.29
C LEU A 299 5.71 28.58 -2.54
N PRO A 300 6.41 29.02 -1.48
CA PRO A 300 7.70 29.68 -1.61
C PRO A 300 8.69 28.80 -2.39
N GLN A 301 9.48 29.41 -3.28
CA GLN A 301 10.50 28.69 -4.07
C GLN A 301 11.48 27.88 -3.22
N SER A 302 11.72 28.28 -1.97
CA SER A 302 12.59 27.56 -1.04
C SER A 302 12.05 26.18 -0.65
N TRP A 303 10.74 25.93 -0.77
CA TRP A 303 10.13 24.64 -0.44
C TRP A 303 9.98 23.74 -1.67
N THR A 304 9.94 24.33 -2.87
CA THR A 304 9.80 23.60 -4.13
C THR A 304 11.13 23.33 -4.82
N GLN A 305 12.23 23.93 -4.34
CA GLN A 305 13.57 23.66 -4.85
C GLN A 305 13.94 22.18 -4.69
N GLY A 306 14.05 21.49 -5.83
CA GLY A 306 14.39 20.06 -5.89
C GLY A 306 13.20 19.12 -5.99
N LEU A 307 11.96 19.60 -5.89
CA LEU A 307 10.77 18.77 -6.07
C LEU A 307 10.36 18.75 -7.55
N TYR A 308 10.98 17.86 -8.34
CA TYR A 308 10.54 17.59 -9.71
C TYR A 308 9.36 16.63 -9.67
N LEU A 309 8.15 17.12 -9.98
CA LEU A 309 7.01 16.22 -10.16
C LEU A 309 7.13 15.51 -11.51
N PRO A 310 6.82 14.20 -11.56
CA PRO A 310 6.69 13.51 -12.82
C PRO A 310 5.57 14.16 -13.64
N ASP A 311 5.90 14.61 -14.84
CA ASP A 311 4.93 15.08 -15.80
C ASP A 311 4.22 13.87 -16.42
N PHE A 312 2.90 13.83 -16.33
CA PHE A 312 2.07 12.75 -16.87
C PHE A 312 1.36 13.14 -18.17
N GLU A 313 1.68 14.32 -18.70
CA GLU A 313 1.18 14.72 -20.01
C GLU A 313 1.61 13.70 -21.06
N THR A 314 0.66 13.32 -21.92
CA THR A 314 0.92 12.37 -22.99
C THR A 314 1.89 13.05 -23.93
N ASP A 315 3.17 12.66 -23.87
CA ASP A 315 4.23 13.09 -24.77
C ASP A 315 3.81 12.93 -26.24
N GLY A 316 3.10 13.92 -26.77
CA GLY A 316 3.07 14.22 -28.20
C GLY A 316 4.26 15.09 -28.60
N TYR A 317 4.95 15.67 -27.61
CA TYR A 317 6.05 16.59 -27.82
C TYR A 317 7.21 16.23 -26.90
N VAL A 318 7.78 15.03 -27.07
CA VAL A 318 9.17 14.80 -26.62
C VAL A 318 10.00 15.87 -27.34
N PRO A 319 10.59 16.84 -26.64
CA PRO A 319 11.38 17.88 -27.27
C PRO A 319 12.41 17.20 -28.17
N GLU A 320 12.56 17.65 -29.40
CA GLU A 320 13.50 17.03 -30.36
C GLU A 320 14.93 16.92 -29.79
N LYS A 321 15.27 17.78 -28.83
CA LYS A 321 16.52 17.78 -28.06
C LYS A 321 16.69 16.62 -27.08
N LEU A 322 15.63 15.90 -26.72
CA LEU A 322 15.66 14.69 -25.88
C LEU A 322 15.67 13.40 -26.70
N LYS A 323 15.50 13.48 -28.04
CA LYS A 323 15.62 12.30 -28.92
C LYS A 323 17.06 11.92 -29.22
N VAL A 324 17.98 12.88 -29.12
CA VAL A 324 19.41 12.63 -29.28
C VAL A 324 19.98 12.64 -27.87
N ASP A 325 20.43 11.48 -27.40
CA ASP A 325 21.13 11.40 -26.13
C ASP A 325 22.36 12.33 -26.19
N PRO A 326 22.53 13.29 -25.28
CA PRO A 326 23.71 14.17 -25.27
C PRO A 326 25.02 13.38 -25.24
N PHE A 327 25.02 12.15 -24.71
CA PHE A 327 26.17 11.26 -24.76
C PHE A 327 26.41 10.63 -26.13
N GLU A 328 25.38 10.36 -26.92
CA GLU A 328 25.56 9.92 -28.32
C GLU A 328 26.15 11.04 -29.17
N GLU A 329 25.73 12.29 -28.94
CA GLU A 329 26.32 13.46 -29.60
C GLU A 329 27.81 13.61 -29.24
N LEU A 330 28.16 13.41 -27.96
CA LEU A 330 29.55 13.44 -27.51
C LEU A 330 30.35 12.26 -28.07
N ALA A 331 29.79 11.05 -28.08
CA ALA A 331 30.43 9.87 -28.65
C ALA A 331 30.67 10.03 -30.15
N ALA A 332 29.69 10.57 -30.88
CA ALA A 332 29.83 10.90 -32.29
C ALA A 332 30.96 11.92 -32.53
N ARG A 333 31.04 12.97 -31.69
CA ARG A 333 32.14 13.95 -31.74
C ARG A 333 33.50 13.35 -31.45
N VAL A 334 33.61 12.51 -30.43
CA VAL A 334 34.86 11.80 -30.08
C VAL A 334 35.28 10.87 -31.22
N HIS A 335 34.33 10.13 -31.81
CA HIS A 335 34.60 9.27 -32.97
C HIS A 335 34.97 10.05 -34.23
N SER A 336 34.44 11.26 -34.43
CA SER A 336 34.87 12.13 -35.53
C SER A 336 36.25 12.73 -35.29
N ALA A 337 36.57 13.17 -34.07
CA ALA A 337 37.87 13.73 -33.72
C ALA A 337 38.98 12.67 -33.85
N LYS A 338 38.71 11.44 -33.40
CA LYS A 338 39.61 10.29 -33.56
C LYS A 338 39.85 9.93 -35.04
N ARG A 339 38.86 10.13 -35.91
CA ARG A 339 39.02 9.91 -37.37
C ARG A 339 39.76 11.05 -38.07
N ALA A 340 39.68 12.26 -37.55
CA ALA A 340 40.39 13.43 -38.07
C ALA A 340 41.88 13.46 -37.69
N GLY A 341 42.31 12.62 -36.73
CA GLY A 341 43.70 12.58 -36.26
C GLY A 341 44.09 13.75 -35.37
N GLU A 342 43.10 14.45 -34.77
CA GLU A 342 43.32 15.55 -33.82
C GLU A 342 43.51 15.06 -32.37
N LEU A 343 43.39 13.76 -32.14
CA LEU A 343 43.63 13.02 -30.90
C LEU A 343 44.53 11.83 -31.20
#